data_AF-A0A8X6X1F9-F1
#
_entry.id   AF-A0A8X6X1F9-F1
#
_cell.length_a   1.000
_cell.length_b   1.000
_cell.length_c   1.000
_cell.angle_alpha   90.00
_cell.angle_beta   90.00
_cell.angle_gamma   90.00
#
_symmetry.space_group_name_H-M   'P 1'
#
loop_
_entity.id
_entity.type
_entity.pdbx_description
1 polymer ?
#
loop_
_entity_poly.entity_id
_entity_poly.type
_entity_poly.pdbx_seq_one_letter_code
_entity_poly.pdbx_strand_id
1 'polypeptide(L)'
;MCGKNKGVVALVSKAVENDGGSKPLVLHCIIHQQSLCGKCLDMSEVLKPVISVVNFIRSTGLNHRQFREFIEEIGENDLPYHTAVRWLSCRKILKRFFELRAEIEIFLNEKQRPFADLENSEWMWKLAFYVDLINHMNELNLRLQEENQFLPDLYTNIKSFRQKIILFQSQLRKKCFTHFKTCEIFSHTLQRLNFPSILQSKL
;
A
#
# COMPACT_ATOMS: atom_id res chain seq x y z
N MET A 1 6.48 0.13 22.85
CA MET A 1 6.74 0.60 24.23
C MET A 1 5.67 0.10 25.21
N CYS A 2 5.44 -1.21 25.31
CA CYS A 2 4.46 -1.79 26.24
C CYS A 2 4.99 -3.08 26.90
N GLY A 3 6.32 -3.24 26.99
CA GLY A 3 6.94 -4.42 27.58
C GLY A 3 6.54 -4.59 29.03
N LYS A 4 6.17 -5.83 29.41
CA LYS A 4 5.57 -6.17 30.71
C LYS A 4 6.39 -5.72 31.93
N ASN A 5 7.72 -5.76 31.82
CA ASN A 5 8.62 -5.52 32.95
C ASN A 5 9.53 -4.29 32.78
N LYS A 6 9.87 -3.91 31.54
CA LYS A 6 10.82 -2.82 31.24
C LYS A 6 10.28 -1.79 30.22
N GLY A 7 9.01 -1.89 29.84
CA GLY A 7 8.40 -0.93 28.92
C GLY A 7 8.05 0.37 29.63
N VAL A 8 8.06 1.50 28.90
CA VAL A 8 7.67 2.82 29.42
C VAL A 8 6.33 2.77 30.16
N VAL A 9 5.32 2.12 29.58
CA VAL A 9 4.01 1.92 30.24
C VAL A 9 4.15 1.20 31.59
N ALA A 10 4.95 0.14 31.68
CA ALA A 10 5.13 -0.60 32.92
C ALA A 10 5.88 0.22 33.98
N LEU A 11 6.88 1.00 33.57
CA LEU A 11 7.65 1.87 34.45
C LEU A 11 6.79 3.02 35.00
N VAL A 12 6.00 3.67 34.14
CA VAL A 12 5.09 4.74 34.54
C VAL A 12 3.99 4.22 35.46
N SER A 13 3.37 3.09 35.14
CA SER A 13 2.36 2.48 36.02
C SER A 13 2.93 2.14 37.39
N LYS A 14 4.15 1.57 37.45
CA LYS A 14 4.80 1.23 38.72
C LYS A 14 5.13 2.48 39.54
N ALA A 15 5.60 3.56 38.91
CA ALA A 15 5.86 4.82 39.59
C ALA A 15 4.57 5.41 40.18
N VAL A 16 3.48 5.46 39.39
CA VAL A 16 2.18 5.99 39.86
C VAL A 16 1.60 5.15 41.00
N GLU A 17 1.68 3.82 40.90
CA GLU A 17 1.22 2.92 41.96
C GLU A 17 2.04 3.08 43.26
N ASN A 18 3.35 3.28 43.15
CA ASN A 18 4.22 3.52 44.31
C ASN A 18 3.91 4.84 45.04
N ASP A 19 3.44 5.85 44.31
CA ASP A 19 3.06 7.16 44.87
C ASP A 19 1.61 7.18 45.40
N GLY A 20 0.96 6.00 45.49
CA GLY A 20 -0.42 5.86 45.96
C GLY A 20 -1.48 6.24 44.93
N GLY A 21 -1.09 6.45 43.68
CA GLY A 21 -1.99 6.76 42.57
C GLY A 21 -2.67 5.50 41.99
N SER A 22 -3.81 5.72 41.32
CA SER A 22 -4.49 4.66 40.57
C SER A 22 -3.77 4.33 39.27
N LYS A 23 -3.81 3.06 38.86
CA LYS A 23 -3.23 2.58 37.61
C LYS A 23 -3.60 3.47 36.41
N PRO A 24 -2.62 3.99 35.66
CA PRO A 24 -2.87 4.87 34.52
C PRO A 24 -3.68 4.21 33.39
N LEU A 25 -4.51 5.02 32.72
CA LEU A 25 -5.14 4.63 31.47
C LEU A 25 -4.07 4.57 30.36
N VAL A 26 -3.98 3.43 29.69
CA VAL A 26 -3.04 3.22 28.58
C VAL A 26 -3.80 3.24 27.27
N LEU A 27 -3.55 4.25 26.46
CA LEU A 27 -4.10 4.35 25.11
C LEU A 27 -3.01 4.07 24.09
N HIS A 28 -3.31 3.25 23.09
CA HIS A 28 -2.44 3.08 21.94
C HIS A 28 -2.72 4.17 20.91
N CYS A 29 -1.67 4.68 20.27
CA CYS A 29 -1.82 5.61 19.15
C CYS A 29 -2.59 4.92 18.01
N ILE A 30 -3.69 5.55 17.56
CA ILE A 30 -4.57 4.98 16.53
C ILE A 30 -3.85 4.81 15.18
N ILE A 31 -2.91 5.70 14.87
CA ILE A 31 -2.07 5.62 13.67
C ILE A 31 -1.15 4.40 13.75
N HIS A 32 -0.63 4.08 14.93
CA HIS A 32 0.18 2.88 15.12
C HIS A 32 -0.66 1.61 14.94
N GLN A 33 -1.88 1.58 15.48
CA GLN A 33 -2.81 0.45 15.30
C GLN A 33 -3.20 0.28 13.82
N GLN A 34 -3.51 1.36 13.12
CA GLN A 34 -3.80 1.35 11.68
C GLN A 34 -2.61 0.79 10.88
N SER A 35 -1.38 1.20 11.20
CA SER A 35 -0.16 0.69 10.57
C SER A 35 0.05 -0.81 10.82
N LEU A 36 -0.28 -1.29 12.03
CA LEU A 36 -0.24 -2.72 12.35
C LEU A 36 -1.29 -3.51 11.56
N CYS A 37 -2.51 -3.00 11.41
CA CYS A 37 -3.54 -3.64 10.57
C CYS A 37 -3.10 -3.77 9.11
N GLY A 38 -2.36 -2.79 8.59
CA GLY A 38 -1.77 -2.87 7.24
C GLY A 38 -0.82 -4.06 7.07
N LYS A 39 -0.15 -4.52 8.14
CA LYS A 39 0.72 -5.71 8.11
C LYS A 39 -0.05 -7.03 8.07
N CYS A 40 -1.34 -7.02 8.42
CA CYS A 40 -2.20 -8.20 8.29
C CYS A 40 -2.56 -8.49 6.82
N LEU A 41 -2.40 -7.50 5.93
CA LEU A 41 -2.57 -7.67 4.49
C LEU A 41 -1.27 -8.19 3.88
N ASP A 42 -1.23 -9.49 3.56
CA ASP A 42 -0.09 -10.06 2.85
C ASP A 42 -0.14 -9.67 1.37
N MET A 43 0.61 -8.61 1.03
CA MET A 43 0.83 -8.14 -0.34
C MET A 43 2.19 -8.60 -0.89
N SER A 44 2.86 -9.56 -0.23
CA SER A 44 4.24 -9.94 -0.58
C SER A 44 4.37 -10.53 -1.98
N GLU A 45 3.32 -11.20 -2.48
CA GLU A 45 3.23 -11.72 -3.85
C GLU A 45 3.41 -10.63 -4.93
N VAL A 46 3.00 -9.39 -4.65
CA VAL A 46 3.14 -8.26 -5.59
C VAL A 46 4.30 -7.35 -5.20
N LEU A 47 4.46 -7.05 -3.90
CA LEU A 47 5.50 -6.14 -3.43
C LEU A 47 6.91 -6.68 -3.68
N LYS A 48 7.17 -7.98 -3.44
CA LYS A 48 8.53 -8.53 -3.62
C LYS A 48 8.99 -8.45 -5.07
N PRO A 49 8.20 -8.89 -6.08
CA PRO A 49 8.60 -8.74 -7.48
C PRO A 49 8.78 -7.28 -7.90
N VAL A 50 7.83 -6.40 -7.54
CA VAL A 50 7.93 -4.96 -7.85
C VAL A 50 9.21 -4.35 -7.28
N ILE A 51 9.51 -4.60 -5.99
CA ILE A 51 10.73 -4.10 -5.34
C ILE A 51 11.97 -4.65 -6.04
N SER A 52 11.96 -5.93 -6.45
CA SER A 52 13.08 -6.54 -7.17
C SER A 52 13.37 -5.82 -8.48
N VAL A 53 12.34 -5.55 -9.28
CA VAL A 53 12.46 -4.82 -10.55
C VAL A 53 12.91 -3.38 -10.33
N VAL A 54 12.28 -2.66 -9.39
CA VAL A 54 12.67 -1.28 -9.05
C VAL A 54 14.12 -1.22 -8.60
N ASN A 55 14.57 -2.17 -7.76
CA ASN A 55 15.95 -2.25 -7.33
C ASN A 55 16.89 -2.57 -8.49
N PHE A 56 16.52 -3.45 -9.43
CA PHE A 56 17.34 -3.71 -10.61
C PHE A 56 17.54 -2.46 -11.48
N ILE A 57 16.47 -1.69 -11.70
CA ILE A 57 16.52 -0.44 -12.46
C ILE A 57 17.37 0.60 -11.73
N ARG A 58 17.18 0.74 -10.41
CA ARG A 58 17.77 1.84 -9.63
C ARG A 58 19.12 1.54 -8.96
N SER A 59 19.53 0.28 -8.86
CA SER A 59 20.74 -0.11 -8.12
C SER A 59 22.03 0.20 -8.86
N THR A 60 22.01 0.24 -10.19
CA THR A 60 23.18 0.61 -11.00
C THR A 60 22.95 1.97 -11.66
N GLY A 61 23.94 2.86 -11.58
CA GLY A 61 23.83 4.20 -12.14
C GLY A 61 23.59 4.19 -13.65
N LEU A 62 24.13 3.19 -14.36
CA LEU A 62 23.91 3.01 -15.79
C LEU A 62 22.46 2.62 -16.11
N ASN A 63 21.89 1.62 -15.42
CA ASN A 63 20.50 1.22 -15.67
C ASN A 63 19.54 2.36 -15.33
N HIS A 64 19.78 3.05 -14.22
CA HIS A 64 18.91 4.14 -13.82
C HIS A 64 18.95 5.29 -14.82
N ARG A 65 20.16 5.67 -15.28
CA ARG A 65 20.31 6.70 -16.30
C ARG A 65 19.63 6.32 -17.62
N GLN A 66 19.85 5.11 -18.11
CA GLN A 66 19.25 4.65 -19.36
C GLN A 66 17.72 4.58 -19.28
N PHE A 67 17.19 4.04 -18.17
CA PHE A 67 15.75 4.01 -17.95
C PHE A 67 15.16 5.42 -17.84
N ARG A 68 15.88 6.33 -17.16
CA ARG A 68 15.48 7.73 -17.02
C ARG A 68 15.47 8.46 -18.37
N GLU A 69 16.50 8.29 -19.19
CA GLU A 69 16.56 8.86 -20.54
C GLU A 69 15.37 8.35 -21.37
N PHE A 70 15.07 7.05 -21.31
CA PHE A 70 13.94 6.42 -22.00
C PHE A 70 12.56 6.99 -21.60
N ILE A 71 12.29 7.18 -20.30
CA ILE A 71 11.01 7.74 -19.85
C ILE A 71 10.93 9.27 -20.00
N GLU A 72 12.06 9.98 -20.01
CA GLU A 72 12.09 11.43 -20.26
C GLU A 72 11.69 11.74 -21.71
N GLU A 73 12.04 10.89 -22.67
CA GLU A 73 11.65 11.02 -24.09
C GLU A 73 10.13 11.01 -24.31
N ILE A 74 9.39 10.30 -23.45
CA ILE A 74 7.92 10.23 -23.48
C ILE A 74 7.24 11.22 -22.51
N GLY A 75 8.02 12.09 -21.84
CA GLY A 75 7.50 13.11 -20.93
C GLY A 75 7.07 12.59 -19.56
N GLU A 76 7.57 11.42 -19.14
CA GLU A 76 7.20 10.75 -17.91
C GLU A 76 8.23 10.97 -16.78
N ASN A 77 7.77 10.94 -15.52
CA ASN A 77 8.62 11.12 -14.33
C ASN A 77 9.28 9.81 -13.85
N ASP A 78 10.40 9.91 -13.14
CA ASP A 78 11.19 8.75 -12.68
C ASP A 78 10.47 7.82 -11.67
N LEU A 79 10.90 6.55 -11.59
CA LEU A 79 10.44 5.59 -10.57
C LEU A 79 10.98 5.98 -9.19
N PRO A 80 10.17 6.10 -8.13
CA PRO A 80 10.71 6.38 -6.80
C PRO A 80 11.59 5.24 -6.27
N TYR A 81 12.69 5.57 -5.58
CA TYR A 81 13.50 4.55 -4.89
C TYR A 81 12.75 3.95 -3.70
N HIS A 82 12.88 2.64 -3.52
CA HIS A 82 12.31 1.96 -2.36
C HIS A 82 13.11 2.24 -1.09
N THR A 83 12.48 2.87 -0.10
CA THR A 83 12.95 2.83 1.28
C THR A 83 11.97 1.99 2.10
N ALA A 84 12.47 0.92 2.73
CA ALA A 84 11.69 -0.10 3.44
C ALA A 84 10.96 0.41 4.70
N VAL A 85 10.97 1.73 4.94
CA VAL A 85 10.68 2.31 6.24
C VAL A 85 9.20 2.72 6.37
N ARG A 86 8.41 2.85 5.29
CA ARG A 86 7.04 3.40 5.38
C ARG A 86 6.07 2.83 4.34
N TRP A 87 4.87 2.43 4.75
CA TRP A 87 3.74 2.08 3.87
C TRP A 87 3.46 3.13 2.76
N LEU A 88 3.74 4.41 3.06
CA LEU A 88 3.66 5.53 2.11
C LEU A 88 4.62 5.41 0.90
N SER A 89 5.80 4.81 1.08
CA SER A 89 6.73 4.58 -0.04
C SER A 89 6.23 3.45 -0.93
N CYS A 90 5.68 2.37 -0.35
CA CYS A 90 5.06 1.28 -1.09
C CYS A 90 3.96 1.77 -2.05
N ARG A 91 3.10 2.70 -1.59
CA ARG A 91 2.07 3.33 -2.43
C ARG A 91 2.65 3.96 -3.70
N LYS A 92 3.64 4.84 -3.52
CA LYS A 92 4.23 5.60 -4.62
C LYS A 92 4.88 4.66 -5.64
N ILE A 93 5.55 3.62 -5.14
CA ILE A 93 6.24 2.64 -5.98
C ILE A 93 5.24 1.80 -6.76
N LEU A 94 4.24 1.21 -6.09
CA LEU A 94 3.24 0.38 -6.78
C LEU A 94 2.46 1.16 -7.82
N LYS A 95 2.03 2.39 -7.47
CA LYS A 95 1.32 3.26 -8.41
C LYS A 95 2.18 3.58 -9.63
N ARG A 96 3.43 4.00 -9.40
CA ARG A 96 4.32 4.39 -10.50
C ARG A 96 4.74 3.19 -11.35
N PHE A 97 4.98 2.05 -10.72
CA PHE A 97 5.26 0.79 -11.40
C PHE A 97 4.09 0.38 -12.30
N PHE A 98 2.85 0.49 -11.82
CA PHE A 98 1.67 0.22 -12.63
C PHE A 98 1.57 1.19 -13.82
N GLU A 99 1.79 2.49 -13.60
CA GLU A 99 1.75 3.50 -14.67
C GLU A 99 2.78 3.21 -15.76
N LEU A 100 4.03 2.91 -15.37
CA LEU A 100 5.17 2.68 -16.26
C LEU A 100 5.36 1.21 -16.69
N ARG A 101 4.34 0.38 -16.52
CA ARG A 101 4.45 -1.08 -16.71
C ARG A 101 4.93 -1.48 -18.12
N ALA A 102 4.51 -0.75 -19.15
CA ALA A 102 4.88 -1.04 -20.54
C ALA A 102 6.34 -0.65 -20.80
N GLU A 103 6.76 0.50 -20.28
CA GLU A 103 8.12 1.02 -20.36
C GLU A 103 9.09 0.11 -19.60
N ILE A 104 8.69 -0.34 -18.41
CA ILE A 104 9.43 -1.30 -17.61
C ILE A 104 9.60 -2.61 -18.36
N GLU A 105 8.54 -3.12 -19.01
CA GLU A 105 8.60 -4.35 -19.82
C GLU A 105 9.61 -4.22 -20.97
N ILE A 106 9.52 -3.14 -21.75
CA ILE A 106 10.44 -2.86 -22.86
C ILE A 106 11.89 -2.81 -22.35
N PHE A 107 12.15 -2.01 -21.32
CA PHE A 107 13.49 -1.87 -20.76
C PHE A 107 14.05 -3.20 -20.23
N LEU A 108 13.23 -4.00 -19.55
CA LEU A 108 13.64 -5.30 -19.03
C LEU A 108 13.97 -6.30 -20.15
N ASN A 109 13.22 -6.26 -21.24
CA ASN A 109 13.49 -7.08 -22.43
C ASN A 109 14.82 -6.69 -23.10
N GLU A 110 15.11 -5.38 -23.24
CA GLU A 110 16.41 -4.89 -23.72
C GLU A 110 17.58 -5.34 -22.84
N LYS A 111 17.35 -5.43 -21.52
CA LYS A 111 18.32 -5.95 -20.55
C LYS A 111 18.39 -7.47 -20.48
N GLN A 112 17.69 -8.18 -21.37
CA GLN A 112 17.61 -9.65 -21.38
C GLN A 112 17.17 -10.23 -20.02
N ARG A 113 16.27 -9.51 -19.33
CA ARG A 113 15.67 -9.90 -18.04
C ARG A 113 14.15 -9.74 -18.07
N PRO A 114 13.43 -10.51 -18.92
CA PRO A 114 11.98 -10.43 -18.99
C PRO A 114 11.33 -10.69 -17.63
N PHE A 115 10.19 -10.03 -17.37
CA PHE A 115 9.44 -10.16 -16.13
C PHE A 115 8.02 -10.67 -16.44
N ALA A 116 7.88 -12.00 -16.43
CA ALA A 116 6.68 -12.71 -16.86
C ALA A 116 5.39 -12.32 -16.10
N ASP A 117 5.49 -11.77 -14.89
CA ASP A 117 4.33 -11.33 -14.12
C ASP A 117 3.59 -10.16 -14.79
N LEU A 118 4.24 -9.36 -15.64
CA LEU A 118 3.58 -8.28 -16.40
C LEU A 118 2.63 -8.82 -17.49
N GLU A 119 2.95 -10.00 -18.05
CA GLU A 119 2.07 -10.72 -18.98
C GLU A 119 0.98 -11.51 -18.24
N ASN A 120 1.18 -11.79 -16.94
CA ASN A 120 0.21 -12.51 -16.12
C ASN A 120 -0.94 -11.61 -15.69
N SER A 121 -2.09 -11.79 -16.34
CA SER A 121 -3.31 -11.01 -16.04
C SER A 121 -3.79 -11.09 -14.59
N GLU A 122 -3.63 -12.24 -13.91
CA GLU A 122 -4.03 -12.37 -12.50
C GLU A 122 -3.14 -11.51 -11.61
N TRP A 123 -1.83 -11.55 -11.86
CA TRP A 123 -0.86 -10.75 -11.13
C TRP A 123 -1.10 -9.25 -11.36
N MET A 124 -1.37 -8.85 -12.60
CA MET A 124 -1.69 -7.46 -12.93
C MET A 124 -2.98 -6.97 -12.28
N TRP A 125 -4.01 -7.83 -12.16
CA TRP A 125 -5.21 -7.53 -11.37
C TRP A 125 -4.90 -7.34 -9.88
N LYS A 126 -4.04 -8.19 -9.29
CA LYS A 126 -3.59 -8.03 -7.89
C LYS A 126 -2.82 -6.72 -7.70
N LEU A 127 -1.93 -6.38 -8.63
CA LEU A 127 -1.20 -5.10 -8.61
C LEU A 127 -2.18 -3.92 -8.65
N ALA A 128 -3.10 -3.89 -9.61
CA ALA A 128 -4.09 -2.82 -9.74
C ALA A 128 -4.93 -2.66 -8.47
N PHE A 129 -5.41 -3.78 -7.92
CA PHE A 129 -6.18 -3.80 -6.68
C PHE A 129 -5.39 -3.26 -5.49
N TYR A 130 -4.12 -3.66 -5.33
CA TYR A 130 -3.28 -3.18 -4.25
C TYR A 130 -2.95 -1.69 -4.36
N VAL A 131 -2.76 -1.16 -5.58
CA VAL A 131 -2.58 0.29 -5.78
C VAL A 131 -3.77 1.05 -5.21
N ASP A 132 -4.99 0.67 -5.58
CA ASP A 132 -6.22 1.31 -5.11
C ASP A 132 -6.46 1.10 -3.60
N LEU A 133 -6.27 -0.12 -3.09
CA LEU A 133 -6.45 -0.42 -1.66
C LEU A 133 -5.49 0.39 -0.78
N ILE A 134 -4.21 0.50 -1.17
CA ILE A 134 -3.22 1.28 -0.44
C ILE A 134 -3.58 2.78 -0.48
N ASN A 135 -4.16 3.28 -1.57
CA ASN A 135 -4.65 4.65 -1.64
C ASN A 135 -5.76 4.91 -0.61
N HIS A 136 -6.76 4.04 -0.53
CA HIS A 136 -7.83 4.13 0.49
C HIS A 136 -7.27 4.08 1.92
N MET A 137 -6.34 3.16 2.19
CA MET A 137 -5.68 3.07 3.50
C MET A 137 -4.89 4.32 3.84
N ASN A 138 -4.28 4.95 2.84
CA ASN A 138 -3.56 6.20 3.04
C ASN A 138 -4.51 7.38 3.31
N GLU A 139 -5.64 7.47 2.61
CA GLU A 139 -6.64 8.51 2.89
C GLU A 139 -7.12 8.44 4.34
N LEU A 140 -7.38 7.23 4.85
CA LEU A 140 -7.67 7.05 6.27
C LEU A 140 -6.52 7.53 7.15
N ASN A 141 -5.28 7.13 6.83
CA ASN A 141 -4.12 7.54 7.62
C ASN A 141 -3.94 9.07 7.67
N LEU A 142 -4.16 9.76 6.55
CA LEU A 142 -4.11 11.22 6.49
C LEU A 142 -5.19 11.84 7.38
N ARG A 143 -6.44 11.36 7.31
CA ARG A 143 -7.54 11.84 8.18
C ARG A 143 -7.26 11.63 9.67
N LEU A 144 -6.66 10.51 10.03
CA LEU A 144 -6.27 10.23 11.42
C LEU A 144 -5.09 11.09 11.91
N GLN A 145 -4.35 11.73 11.00
CA GLN A 145 -3.22 12.61 11.29
C GLN A 145 -3.58 14.10 11.19
N GLU A 146 -4.81 14.43 10.82
CA GLU A 146 -5.27 15.82 10.76
C GLU A 146 -5.14 16.49 12.13
N GLU A 147 -4.81 17.78 12.12
CA GLU A 147 -4.78 18.59 13.34
C GLU A 147 -6.19 18.74 13.91
N ASN A 148 -6.29 18.94 15.22
CA ASN A 148 -7.57 19.17 15.93
C ASN A 148 -8.57 17.99 15.86
N GLN A 149 -8.09 16.76 15.68
CA GLN A 149 -8.92 15.56 15.81
C GLN A 149 -9.13 15.17 17.27
N PHE A 150 -10.39 15.10 17.72
CA PHE A 150 -10.73 14.55 19.03
C PHE A 150 -11.04 13.04 18.94
N LEU A 151 -11.09 12.37 20.08
CA LEU A 151 -11.36 10.93 20.14
C LEU A 151 -12.65 10.51 19.40
N PRO A 152 -13.79 11.24 19.51
CA PRO A 152 -14.99 10.92 18.74
C PRO A 152 -14.80 11.02 17.22
N ASP A 153 -13.97 11.96 16.76
CA ASP A 153 -13.66 12.15 15.33
C ASP A 153 -12.84 10.98 14.80
N LEU A 154 -11.79 10.59 15.54
CA LEU A 154 -10.97 9.43 15.24
C LEU A 154 -11.81 8.15 15.18
N TYR A 155 -12.72 7.96 16.14
CA TYR A 155 -13.65 6.83 16.14
C TYR A 155 -14.57 6.86 14.91
N THR A 156 -15.12 8.04 14.56
CA THR A 156 -16.00 8.22 13.41
C THR A 156 -15.28 7.95 12.09
N ASN A 157 -14.02 8.37 11.97
CA ASN A 157 -13.17 8.10 10.83
C ASN A 157 -12.95 6.58 10.62
N ILE A 158 -12.59 5.84 11.67
CA ILE A 158 -12.46 4.38 11.61
C ILE A 158 -13.79 3.71 11.28
N LYS A 159 -14.88 4.11 11.95
CA LYS A 159 -16.21 3.54 11.72
C LYS A 159 -16.66 3.73 10.28
N SER A 160 -16.48 4.93 9.74
CA SER A 160 -16.80 5.26 8.35
C SER A 160 -15.95 4.46 7.37
N PHE A 161 -14.65 4.28 7.65
CA PHE A 161 -13.77 3.48 6.81
C PHE A 161 -14.16 2.00 6.79
N ARG A 162 -14.59 1.44 7.93
CA ARG A 162 -15.14 0.08 7.97
C ARG A 162 -16.36 -0.08 7.06
N GLN A 163 -17.26 0.91 7.04
CA GLN A 163 -18.41 0.90 6.12
C GLN A 163 -17.97 1.01 4.66
N LYS A 164 -16.95 1.82 4.36
CA LYS A 164 -16.35 1.89 3.02
C LYS A 164 -15.81 0.52 2.57
N ILE A 165 -15.12 -0.23 3.43
CA ILE A 165 -14.61 -1.58 3.09
C ILE A 165 -15.77 -2.51 2.70
N ILE A 166 -16.86 -2.51 3.45
CA ILE A 166 -18.06 -3.33 3.14
C ILE A 166 -18.66 -2.92 1.78
N LEU A 167 -18.74 -1.62 1.51
CA LEU A 167 -19.19 -1.11 0.22
C LEU A 167 -18.26 -1.56 -0.92
N PHE A 168 -16.96 -1.39 -0.75
CA PHE A 168 -15.94 -1.79 -1.73
C PHE A 168 -16.04 -3.27 -2.05
N GLN A 169 -16.14 -4.13 -1.04
CA GLN A 169 -16.34 -5.57 -1.19
C GLN A 169 -17.59 -5.88 -2.03
N SER A 170 -18.72 -5.24 -1.72
CA SER A 170 -19.98 -5.41 -2.46
C SER A 170 -19.86 -4.98 -3.93
N GLN A 171 -19.23 -3.84 -4.18
CA GLN A 171 -19.04 -3.31 -5.53
C GLN A 171 -18.08 -4.16 -6.36
N LEU A 172 -16.95 -4.59 -5.79
CA LEU A 172 -15.97 -5.45 -6.47
C LEU A 172 -16.57 -6.80 -6.87
N ARG A 173 -17.42 -7.40 -6.01
CA ARG A 173 -18.17 -8.63 -6.36
C ARG A 173 -19.08 -8.44 -7.57
N LYS A 174 -19.63 -7.23 -7.74
CA LYS A 174 -20.45 -6.83 -8.89
C LYS A 174 -19.63 -6.31 -10.08
N LYS A 175 -18.29 -6.38 -10.02
CA LYS A 175 -17.36 -5.82 -11.01
C LYS A 175 -17.56 -4.32 -11.23
N CYS A 176 -17.97 -3.60 -10.18
CA CYS A 176 -18.12 -2.16 -10.17
C CYS A 176 -16.85 -1.53 -9.58
N PHE A 177 -16.10 -0.80 -10.42
CA PHE A 177 -14.78 -0.26 -10.08
C PHE A 177 -14.80 1.25 -9.77
N THR A 178 -15.96 1.82 -9.44
CA THR A 178 -16.12 3.28 -9.20
C THR A 178 -15.13 3.84 -8.16
N HIS A 179 -14.71 3.02 -7.18
CA HIS A 179 -13.73 3.42 -6.16
C HIS A 179 -12.34 2.78 -6.37
N PHE A 180 -12.13 2.09 -7.47
CA PHE A 180 -10.89 1.37 -7.79
C PHE A 180 -10.43 1.79 -9.19
N LYS A 181 -9.87 3.00 -9.31
CA LYS A 181 -9.57 3.63 -10.60
C LYS A 181 -8.49 2.88 -11.36
N THR A 182 -7.49 2.33 -10.67
CA THR A 182 -6.45 1.52 -11.30
C THR A 182 -7.03 0.20 -11.81
N CYS A 183 -7.92 -0.44 -11.05
CA CYS A 183 -8.69 -1.60 -11.55
C CYS A 183 -9.57 -1.24 -12.76
N GLU A 184 -10.24 -0.08 -12.74
CA GLU A 184 -11.06 0.39 -13.86
C GLU A 184 -10.22 0.56 -15.13
N ILE A 185 -9.08 1.26 -15.03
CA ILE A 185 -8.13 1.44 -16.15
C ILE A 185 -7.69 0.08 -16.69
N PHE A 186 -7.28 -0.84 -15.81
CA PHE A 186 -6.84 -2.16 -16.23
C PHE A 186 -7.95 -2.98 -16.89
N SER A 187 -9.19 -2.85 -16.42
CA SER A 187 -10.36 -3.53 -16.98
C SER A 187 -10.63 -3.17 -18.43
N HIS A 188 -10.37 -1.91 -18.82
CA HIS A 188 -10.58 -1.44 -20.18
C HIS A 188 -9.48 -1.89 -21.14
N THR A 189 -8.25 -2.09 -20.64
CA THR A 189 -7.11 -2.59 -21.42
C THR A 189 -7.29 -4.06 -21.85
N LEU A 190 -8.16 -4.82 -21.16
CA LEU A 190 -8.42 -6.23 -21.44
C LEU A 190 -9.88 -6.45 -21.85
N GLN A 191 -10.17 -6.43 -23.16
CA GLN A 191 -11.53 -6.73 -23.65
C GLN A 191 -12.01 -8.18 -23.33
N ARG A 192 -11.21 -9.07 -22.74
CA ARG A 192 -11.57 -10.50 -22.54
C ARG A 192 -10.98 -11.24 -21.33
N LEU A 193 -10.55 -10.57 -20.24
CA LEU A 193 -10.09 -11.31 -19.04
C LEU A 193 -10.96 -11.02 -17.82
N ASN A 194 -11.47 -12.10 -17.23
CA ASN A 194 -12.34 -12.05 -16.07
C ASN A 194 -11.58 -11.55 -14.84
N PHE A 195 -12.20 -10.64 -14.08
CA PHE A 195 -11.74 -10.30 -12.73
C PHE A 195 -11.54 -11.60 -11.91
N PRO A 196 -10.33 -11.85 -11.35
CA PRO A 196 -10.01 -13.14 -10.75
C PRO A 196 -10.95 -13.48 -9.58
N SER A 197 -11.47 -14.70 -9.57
CA SER A 197 -12.25 -15.24 -8.44
C SER A 197 -11.45 -15.29 -7.14
N ILE A 198 -10.11 -15.37 -7.22
CA ILE A 198 -9.19 -15.29 -6.08
C ILE A 198 -9.25 -13.94 -5.34
N LEU A 199 -9.54 -12.85 -6.05
CA LEU A 199 -9.76 -11.55 -5.43
C LEU A 199 -11.17 -11.47 -4.82
N GLN A 200 -12.11 -12.27 -5.29
CA GLN A 200 -13.46 -12.37 -4.71
C GLN A 200 -13.51 -13.25 -3.45
N SER A 201 -12.63 -14.25 -3.32
CA SER A 201 -12.58 -15.15 -2.15
C SER A 201 -11.78 -14.61 -0.97
N LYS A 202 -10.88 -13.63 -1.20
CA LYS A 202 -10.17 -12.87 -0.16
C LYS A 202 -10.90 -11.59 0.29
N LEU A 203 -12.05 -11.30 -0.33
CA LEU A 203 -12.95 -10.17 -0.04
C LEU A 203 -14.12 -10.63 0.82
#